data_AF-A0AAU4MT07-F1
#
_entry.id   AF-A0AAU4MT07-F1
#
_cell.length_a   1.000
_cell.length_b   1.000
_cell.length_c   1.000
_cell.angle_alpha   90.00
_cell.angle_beta   90.00
_cell.angle_gamma   90.00
#
_symmetry.space_group_name_H-M   'P 1'
#
loop_
_entity.id
_entity.type
_entity.pdbx_description
1 polymer ?
#
loop_
_entity_poly.entity_id
_entity_poly.type
_entity_poly.pdbx_seq_one_letter_code
_entity_poly.pdbx_strand_id
1 'polypeptide(L)'
;MKNPVEDAFDQARAVADAVLFEGYVLYPYRASSAKNRMRWQFGVLVPPAWAVTGGEHSVQRTECLLEPRDGERLHAELRFLHVRRRTVERLGPDGSYTEVPELELADRVVVPWDEGAEERVLIHAPLIELTEDQAHARAVRFDLPPATTYEPVLDEDGTTLGRLVRRRERLSGELRPQIEELPGPYRVSRLTVTVHNTTEDAGPESGGREGALAHSMIGTHLLLGVPGGRFLSMTDPPEWARPAVADCHNDHTWPVLAGTDGREDIMLSSPIILEDHPVLADESPGPLYDATEIDEILSLRTAALTDQEKREARGTDVRASEVIDLVDTMPEAVMERLHGAIRGLREVTGEEPAGRAPAPEAGLSLPDGAGHPWWDPAQDADAIDVPATVTIDGEAVGAGSRVLLTPGARRSDAQDAFLLGRHATVEAVVSDLDGETHLAVVVDDDPGTDVRRQQGRFLYFKPDEVAPLKEEP
;
A
#
# COMPACT_ATOMS: atom_id res chain seq x y z
N MET A 1 5.03 34.57 -9.31
CA MET A 1 3.55 34.45 -9.23
C MET A 1 3.30 32.97 -9.00
N LYS A 2 2.81 32.57 -7.82
CA LYS A 2 2.49 31.16 -7.55
C LYS A 2 1.45 30.69 -8.57
N ASN A 3 1.62 29.48 -9.08
CA ASN A 3 0.64 28.87 -9.98
C ASN A 3 -0.61 28.56 -9.13
N PRO A 4 -1.77 29.19 -9.36
CA PRO A 4 -2.97 28.99 -8.53
C PRO A 4 -3.44 27.52 -8.53
N VAL A 5 -3.01 26.74 -9.52
CA VAL A 5 -3.25 25.30 -9.59
C VAL A 5 -2.31 24.50 -8.67
N GLU A 6 -1.09 24.97 -8.42
CA GLU A 6 -0.17 24.29 -7.49
C GLU A 6 -0.71 24.31 -6.06
N ASP A 7 -1.16 25.48 -5.58
CA ASP A 7 -1.77 25.60 -4.24
C ASP A 7 -3.11 24.82 -4.17
N ALA A 8 -3.83 24.71 -5.29
CA ALA A 8 -5.07 23.93 -5.35
C ALA A 8 -4.83 22.42 -5.20
N PHE A 9 -3.73 21.90 -5.72
CA PHE A 9 -3.40 20.47 -5.63
C PHE A 9 -2.88 20.02 -4.26
N ASP A 10 -2.54 20.91 -3.33
CA ASP A 10 -1.82 20.54 -2.11
C ASP A 10 -2.53 19.48 -1.25
N GLN A 11 -3.84 19.59 -1.02
CA GLN A 11 -4.59 18.56 -0.27
C GLN A 11 -4.70 17.25 -1.06
N ALA A 12 -4.99 17.35 -2.37
CA ALA A 12 -5.10 16.18 -3.21
C ALA A 12 -3.75 15.44 -3.32
N ARG A 13 -2.63 16.16 -3.28
CA ARG A 13 -1.27 15.61 -3.19
C ARG A 13 -1.04 14.91 -1.86
N ALA A 14 -1.49 15.45 -0.74
CA ALA A 14 -1.34 14.78 0.55
C ALA A 14 -2.04 13.42 0.57
N VAL A 15 -3.28 13.33 0.06
CA VAL A 15 -3.98 12.05 -0.10
C VAL A 15 -3.23 11.15 -1.08
N ALA A 16 -2.83 11.69 -2.23
CA ALA A 16 -2.10 10.94 -3.24
C ALA A 16 -0.73 10.43 -2.73
N ASP A 17 -0.07 11.15 -1.82
CA ASP A 17 1.16 10.71 -1.14
C ASP A 17 0.89 9.53 -0.23
N ALA A 18 -0.18 9.58 0.56
CA ALA A 18 -0.58 8.46 1.40
C ALA A 18 -0.81 7.20 0.57
N VAL A 19 -1.54 7.31 -0.54
CA VAL A 19 -1.79 6.20 -1.47
C VAL A 19 -0.51 5.74 -2.18
N LEU A 20 0.36 6.66 -2.61
CA LEU A 20 1.60 6.34 -3.32
C LEU A 20 2.57 5.51 -2.46
N PHE A 21 2.65 5.84 -1.18
CA PHE A 21 3.55 5.20 -0.24
C PHE A 21 2.89 4.10 0.60
N GLU A 22 1.59 3.85 0.40
CA GLU A 22 0.92 2.71 1.00
C GLU A 22 1.60 1.41 0.56
N GLY A 23 2.00 0.58 1.54
CA GLY A 23 2.72 -0.67 1.25
C GLY A 23 4.18 -0.48 0.81
N TYR A 24 4.74 0.74 0.86
CA TYR A 24 6.11 1.01 0.42
C TYR A 24 7.17 0.51 1.42
N VAL A 25 7.04 0.91 2.69
CA VAL A 25 7.88 0.44 3.80
C VAL A 25 6.94 0.12 4.96
N LEU A 26 6.65 -1.16 5.14
CA LEU A 26 5.70 -1.65 6.13
C LEU A 26 6.39 -1.91 7.46
N TYR A 27 5.65 -1.78 8.57
CA TYR A 27 6.11 -2.20 9.89
C TYR A 27 6.65 -3.66 9.83
N PRO A 28 7.86 -3.92 10.37
CA PRO A 28 8.62 -3.11 11.33
C PRO A 28 9.63 -2.12 10.71
N TYR A 29 9.40 -1.68 9.47
CA TYR A 29 10.15 -0.63 8.75
C TYR A 29 11.63 -0.94 8.48
N ARG A 30 11.98 -2.24 8.46
CA ARG A 30 13.34 -2.72 8.24
C ARG A 30 13.46 -3.46 6.91
N ALA A 31 14.55 -3.24 6.19
CA ALA A 31 14.84 -3.93 4.94
C ALA A 31 14.88 -5.46 5.10
N SER A 32 15.35 -5.95 6.25
CA SER A 32 15.43 -7.39 6.54
C SER A 32 14.07 -8.07 6.73
N SER A 33 12.98 -7.32 6.93
CA SER A 33 11.66 -7.90 7.23
C SER A 33 11.02 -8.53 6.00
N ALA A 34 10.42 -9.70 6.14
CA ALA A 34 9.80 -10.45 5.03
C ALA A 34 8.81 -9.61 4.21
N LYS A 35 7.96 -8.84 4.90
CA LYS A 35 6.99 -7.91 4.29
C LYS A 35 7.63 -6.84 3.41
N ASN A 36 8.88 -6.46 3.69
CA ASN A 36 9.61 -5.44 2.95
C ASN A 36 10.52 -6.04 1.86
N ARG A 37 10.66 -7.37 1.83
CA ARG A 37 11.30 -8.10 0.72
C ARG A 37 10.34 -8.32 -0.46
N MET A 38 9.04 -8.37 -0.21
CA MET A 38 8.00 -8.48 -1.25
C MET A 38 7.10 -7.24 -1.24
N ARG A 39 7.17 -6.43 -2.31
CA ARG A 39 6.35 -5.22 -2.42
C ARG A 39 4.97 -5.52 -2.98
N TRP A 40 3.97 -5.25 -2.15
CA TRP A 40 2.55 -5.27 -2.47
C TRP A 40 2.12 -3.83 -2.72
N GLN A 41 2.31 -3.34 -3.95
CA GLN A 41 1.89 -2.00 -4.34
C GLN A 41 0.89 -2.10 -5.48
N PHE A 42 -0.21 -1.36 -5.38
CA PHE A 42 -1.20 -1.23 -6.44
C PHE A 42 -0.70 -0.29 -7.55
N GLY A 43 -1.35 -0.32 -8.73
CA GLY A 43 -1.03 0.61 -9.82
C GLY A 43 0.36 0.41 -10.43
N VAL A 44 0.85 -0.83 -10.49
CA VAL A 44 2.12 -1.15 -11.15
C VAL A 44 1.91 -1.23 -12.66
N LEU A 45 2.63 -0.41 -13.41
CA LEU A 45 2.73 -0.49 -14.87
C LEU A 45 4.10 -1.04 -15.28
N VAL A 46 4.14 -2.31 -15.65
CA VAL A 46 5.35 -3.02 -16.06
C VAL A 46 5.70 -2.78 -17.53
N PRO A 47 6.95 -3.04 -17.95
CA PRO A 47 7.31 -3.00 -19.36
C PRO A 47 6.40 -3.92 -20.21
N PRO A 48 6.07 -3.56 -21.46
CA PRO A 48 5.15 -4.34 -22.29
C PRO A 48 5.53 -5.82 -22.45
N ALA A 49 6.83 -6.14 -22.45
CA ALA A 49 7.31 -7.53 -22.54
C ALA A 49 6.89 -8.40 -21.34
N TRP A 50 6.69 -7.80 -20.15
CA TRP A 50 6.24 -8.49 -18.94
C TRP A 50 4.72 -8.64 -18.90
N ALA A 51 3.98 -7.63 -19.36
CA ALA A 51 2.51 -7.64 -19.35
C ALA A 51 1.92 -8.81 -20.15
N VAL A 52 2.61 -9.25 -21.21
CA VAL A 52 2.18 -10.37 -22.06
C VAL A 52 2.25 -11.73 -21.34
N THR A 53 3.08 -11.85 -20.29
CA THR A 53 3.42 -13.15 -19.68
C THR A 53 2.99 -13.29 -18.21
N GLY A 54 2.77 -12.19 -17.49
CA GLY A 54 2.71 -12.18 -16.02
C GLY A 54 1.40 -11.75 -15.37
N GLY A 55 0.31 -11.52 -16.10
CA GLY A 55 -0.95 -11.01 -15.53
C GLY A 55 -0.90 -9.55 -15.03
N GLU A 56 0.28 -8.93 -15.05
CA GLU A 56 0.49 -7.50 -14.80
C GLU A 56 0.25 -6.68 -16.08
N HIS A 57 0.10 -5.37 -15.94
CA HIS A 57 -0.35 -4.48 -17.02
C HIS A 57 0.72 -3.45 -17.36
N SER A 58 0.79 -3.02 -18.63
CA SER A 58 1.69 -1.94 -19.07
C SER A 58 0.96 -0.63 -19.34
N VAL A 59 -0.37 -0.61 -19.14
CA VAL A 59 -1.23 0.52 -19.47
C VAL A 59 -2.27 0.73 -18.37
N GLN A 60 -2.48 2.00 -18.00
CA GLN A 60 -3.61 2.46 -17.18
C GLN A 60 -4.53 3.33 -18.05
N ARG A 61 -5.85 3.24 -17.85
CA ARG A 61 -6.85 4.10 -18.52
C ARG A 61 -7.74 4.76 -17.48
N THR A 62 -7.78 6.08 -17.50
CA THR A 62 -8.73 6.89 -16.72
C THR A 62 -9.73 7.54 -17.66
N GLU A 63 -11.02 7.34 -17.41
CA GLU A 63 -12.13 8.07 -18.00
C GLU A 63 -12.93 8.79 -16.92
N CYS A 64 -13.18 10.08 -17.14
CA CYS A 64 -14.01 10.90 -16.27
C CYS A 64 -14.81 11.92 -17.08
N LEU A 65 -15.90 12.39 -16.49
CA LEU A 65 -16.74 13.42 -17.09
C LEU A 65 -16.39 14.78 -16.51
N LEU A 66 -16.41 15.80 -17.36
CA LEU A 66 -16.25 17.19 -16.95
C LEU A 66 -17.19 18.10 -17.73
N GLU A 67 -17.63 19.19 -17.10
CA GLU A 67 -18.35 20.29 -17.72
C GLU A 67 -17.39 21.45 -17.96
N PRO A 68 -16.93 21.65 -19.21
CA PRO A 68 -15.96 22.69 -19.50
C PRO A 68 -16.63 24.06 -19.61
N ARG A 69 -16.00 25.12 -19.09
CA ARG A 69 -16.27 26.52 -19.45
C ARG A 69 -15.27 27.01 -20.51
N ASP A 70 -15.61 28.14 -21.14
CA ASP A 70 -14.86 28.64 -22.29
C ASP A 70 -13.42 29.06 -21.90
N GLY A 71 -12.42 28.46 -22.57
CA GLY A 71 -11.00 28.81 -22.42
C GLY A 71 -10.18 27.91 -21.49
N GLU A 72 -10.70 26.75 -21.11
CA GLU A 72 -10.10 25.92 -20.07
C GLU A 72 -8.88 25.10 -20.51
N ARG A 73 -8.01 24.84 -19.53
CA ARG A 73 -6.81 24.03 -19.66
C ARG A 73 -6.93 22.81 -18.76
N LEU A 74 -6.52 21.66 -19.28
CA LEU A 74 -6.21 20.50 -18.46
C LEU A 74 -4.85 20.70 -17.81
N HIS A 75 -4.82 20.56 -16.50
CA HIS A 75 -3.63 20.29 -15.73
C HIS A 75 -3.66 18.80 -15.36
N ALA A 76 -2.66 18.05 -15.78
CA ALA A 76 -2.51 16.66 -15.34
C ALA A 76 -1.11 16.48 -14.76
N GLU A 77 -1.03 15.82 -13.60
CA GLU A 77 0.20 15.45 -12.93
C GLU A 77 0.17 13.92 -12.75
N LEU A 78 0.96 13.23 -13.57
CA LEU A 78 1.26 11.82 -13.41
C LEU A 78 2.32 11.65 -12.35
N ARG A 79 2.08 10.74 -11.41
CA ARG A 79 2.98 10.44 -10.30
C ARG A 79 3.12 8.93 -10.14
N PHE A 80 4.34 8.50 -9.82
CA PHE A 80 4.66 7.11 -9.58
C PHE A 80 6.01 7.01 -8.83
N LEU A 81 6.26 5.87 -8.22
CA LEU A 81 7.57 5.49 -7.71
C LEU A 81 8.36 4.77 -8.79
N HIS A 82 9.63 5.16 -8.93
CA HIS A 82 10.63 4.48 -9.73
C HIS A 82 11.69 3.87 -8.80
N VAL A 83 11.93 2.57 -8.95
CA VAL A 83 12.89 1.85 -8.11
C VAL A 83 14.31 2.33 -8.36
N ARG A 84 15.04 2.61 -7.28
CA ARG A 84 16.47 2.90 -7.27
C ARG A 84 17.18 1.93 -6.35
N ARG A 85 17.97 1.03 -6.92
CA ARG A 85 18.80 0.08 -6.16
C ARG A 85 19.88 0.84 -5.42
N ARG A 86 19.81 0.88 -4.09
CA ARG A 86 20.87 1.35 -3.20
C ARG A 86 21.74 0.18 -2.77
N THR A 87 23.04 0.24 -3.05
CA THR A 87 24.06 -0.60 -2.42
C THR A 87 25.00 0.23 -1.54
N VAL A 88 25.70 -0.43 -0.63
CA VAL A 88 26.54 0.22 0.38
C VAL A 88 27.99 -0.19 0.14
N GLU A 89 28.89 0.78 0.06
CA GLU A 89 30.32 0.52 -0.12
C GLU A 89 31.13 1.09 1.05
N ARG A 90 32.08 0.32 1.58
CA ARG A 90 33.03 0.75 2.61
C ARG A 90 34.29 1.33 1.99
N LEU A 91 34.81 2.40 2.58
CA LEU A 91 36.11 2.97 2.21
C LEU A 91 37.24 2.15 2.87
N GLY A 92 38.10 1.57 2.05
CA GLY A 92 39.30 0.84 2.49
C GLY A 92 40.47 1.76 2.86
N PRO A 93 41.47 1.26 3.60
CA PRO A 93 42.68 2.03 3.95
C PRO A 93 43.52 2.49 2.75
N ASP A 94 43.33 1.84 1.60
CA ASP A 94 43.97 2.15 0.31
C ASP A 94 43.18 3.19 -0.51
N GLY A 95 42.05 3.68 0.01
CA GLY A 95 41.16 4.62 -0.67
C GLY A 95 40.18 3.95 -1.65
N SER A 96 40.16 2.61 -1.73
CA SER A 96 39.22 1.87 -2.57
C SER A 96 37.83 1.76 -1.92
N TYR A 97 36.79 1.60 -2.73
CA TYR A 97 35.44 1.33 -2.25
C TYR A 97 35.07 -0.13 -2.53
N THR A 98 34.57 -0.84 -1.52
CA THR A 98 34.14 -2.24 -1.64
C THR A 98 32.71 -2.38 -1.16
N GLU A 99 31.85 -3.01 -1.96
CA GLU A 99 30.46 -3.28 -1.58
C GLU A 99 30.41 -4.19 -0.34
N VAL A 100 29.59 -3.82 0.63
CA VAL A 100 29.41 -4.51 1.91
C VAL A 100 27.93 -4.71 2.19
N PRO A 101 27.55 -5.77 2.93
CA PRO A 101 26.14 -6.03 3.27
C PRO A 101 25.58 -4.97 4.23
N GLU A 102 26.43 -4.32 5.01
CA GLU A 102 26.03 -3.26 5.94
C GLU A 102 27.20 -2.34 6.29
N LEU A 103 26.87 -1.11 6.68
CA LEU A 103 27.77 -0.14 7.27
C LEU A 103 27.15 0.35 8.59
N GLU A 104 27.77 -0.03 9.70
CA GLU A 104 27.33 0.38 11.04
C GLU A 104 27.80 1.80 11.38
N LEU A 105 26.86 2.62 11.85
CA LEU A 105 27.09 3.90 12.50
C LEU A 105 26.52 3.85 13.92
N ALA A 106 26.83 4.87 14.72
CA ALA A 106 26.32 4.99 16.08
C ALA A 106 24.77 5.11 16.11
N ASP A 107 24.21 5.91 15.20
CA ASP A 107 22.78 6.25 15.13
C ASP A 107 21.96 5.30 14.23
N ARG A 108 22.59 4.62 13.26
CA ARG A 108 21.89 3.77 12.29
C ARG A 108 22.77 2.65 11.73
N VAL A 109 22.14 1.65 11.13
CA VAL A 109 22.82 0.60 10.35
C VAL A 109 22.37 0.69 8.91
N VAL A 110 23.26 1.12 8.01
CA VAL A 110 22.90 1.30 6.60
C VAL A 110 23.07 0.01 5.83
N VAL A 111 21.99 -0.42 5.17
CA VAL A 111 21.92 -1.68 4.42
C VAL A 111 21.51 -1.44 2.96
N PRO A 112 21.79 -2.36 2.02
CA PRO A 112 21.24 -2.32 0.68
C PRO A 112 19.70 -2.30 0.70
N TRP A 113 19.10 -1.52 -0.18
CA TRP A 113 17.65 -1.31 -0.22
C TRP A 113 17.19 -0.82 -1.61
N ASP A 114 15.97 -1.14 -2.00
CA ASP A 114 15.37 -0.62 -3.22
C ASP A 114 14.56 0.64 -2.91
N GLU A 115 15.13 1.81 -3.12
CA GLU A 115 14.42 3.05 -2.81
C GLU A 115 13.30 3.31 -3.84
N GLY A 116 12.15 3.79 -3.38
CA GLY A 116 11.04 4.23 -4.22
C GLY A 116 11.19 5.74 -4.41
N ALA A 117 11.78 6.15 -5.52
CA ALA A 117 11.92 7.56 -5.81
C ALA A 117 10.68 8.06 -6.55
N GLU A 118 10.07 9.13 -6.05
CA GLU A 118 8.95 9.75 -6.72
C GLU A 118 9.40 10.42 -8.02
N GLU A 119 8.68 10.15 -9.10
CA GLU A 119 8.82 10.81 -10.39
C GLU A 119 7.48 11.48 -10.76
N ARG A 120 7.57 12.63 -11.43
CA ARG A 120 6.41 13.45 -11.81
C ARG A 120 6.48 13.85 -13.27
N VAL A 121 5.36 13.72 -13.98
CA VAL A 121 5.23 14.18 -15.37
C VAL A 121 4.01 15.09 -15.47
N LEU A 122 4.24 16.33 -15.92
CA LEU A 122 3.21 17.36 -15.97
C LEU A 122 2.71 17.57 -17.40
N ILE A 123 1.39 17.67 -17.55
CA ILE A 123 0.72 18.17 -18.75
C ILE A 123 -0.02 19.45 -18.41
N HIS A 124 0.15 20.44 -19.26
CA HIS A 124 -0.63 21.67 -19.22
C HIS A 124 -1.05 22.02 -20.65
N ALA A 125 -2.29 21.69 -21.00
CA ALA A 125 -2.79 21.79 -22.38
C ALA A 125 -4.19 22.42 -22.43
N PRO A 126 -4.49 23.31 -23.40
CA PRO A 126 -5.85 23.75 -23.64
C PRO A 126 -6.75 22.58 -24.03
N LEU A 127 -7.96 22.48 -23.48
CA LEU A 127 -8.89 21.37 -23.77
C LEU A 127 -9.21 21.26 -25.27
N ILE A 128 -9.30 22.39 -25.97
CA ILE A 128 -9.56 22.45 -27.42
C ILE A 128 -8.47 21.76 -28.26
N GLU A 129 -7.26 21.59 -27.73
CA GLU A 129 -6.17 20.90 -28.42
C GLU A 129 -6.18 19.38 -28.17
N LEU A 130 -7.08 18.88 -27.32
CA LEU A 130 -7.14 17.48 -26.91
C LEU A 130 -8.24 16.68 -27.62
N THR A 131 -8.96 17.29 -28.58
CA THR A 131 -9.97 16.58 -29.38
C THR A 131 -9.32 15.53 -30.30
N GLU A 132 -10.03 14.47 -30.68
CA GLU A 132 -9.50 13.31 -31.44
C GLU A 132 -8.52 13.67 -32.57
N ASP A 133 -8.86 14.65 -33.40
CA ASP A 133 -8.04 15.08 -34.53
C ASP A 133 -6.64 15.63 -34.15
N GLN A 134 -6.46 16.05 -32.89
CA GLN A 134 -5.25 16.69 -32.36
C GLN A 134 -4.64 15.95 -31.15
N ALA A 135 -5.38 15.04 -30.52
CA ALA A 135 -4.99 14.35 -29.28
C ALA A 135 -3.66 13.58 -29.42
N HIS A 136 -3.44 12.91 -30.57
CA HIS A 136 -2.20 12.16 -30.81
C HIS A 136 -0.96 13.06 -30.85
N ALA A 137 -1.10 14.33 -31.25
CA ALA A 137 -0.03 15.33 -31.24
C ALA A 137 0.20 15.96 -29.85
N ARG A 138 -0.59 15.55 -28.85
CA ARG A 138 -0.52 16.02 -27.47
C ARG A 138 -0.13 14.92 -26.48
N ALA A 139 0.20 13.73 -26.98
CA ALA A 139 0.87 12.71 -26.20
C ALA A 139 2.21 13.24 -25.67
N VAL A 140 2.43 13.12 -24.35
CA VAL A 140 3.68 13.51 -23.70
C VAL A 140 4.49 12.26 -23.45
N ARG A 141 5.63 12.16 -24.15
CA ARG A 141 6.61 11.10 -23.95
C ARG A 141 7.68 11.57 -22.98
N PHE A 142 8.09 10.69 -22.09
CA PHE A 142 9.18 10.93 -21.15
C PHE A 142 10.15 9.75 -21.14
N ASP A 143 11.40 10.07 -20.85
CA ASP A 143 12.50 9.11 -20.80
C ASP A 143 13.37 9.42 -19.58
N LEU A 144 13.41 8.48 -18.64
CA LEU A 144 14.28 8.51 -17.47
C LEU A 144 15.47 7.59 -17.78
N PRO A 145 16.62 8.14 -18.18
CA PRO A 145 17.78 7.32 -18.53
C PRO A 145 18.37 6.66 -17.28
N PRO A 146 19.09 5.54 -17.46
CA PRO A 146 19.79 4.90 -16.35
C PRO A 146 20.80 5.87 -15.75
N ALA A 147 20.92 5.86 -14.43
CA ALA A 147 21.81 6.76 -13.72
C ALA A 147 22.41 6.08 -12.49
N THR A 148 23.64 6.47 -12.16
CA THR A 148 24.31 6.08 -10.92
C THR A 148 24.72 7.33 -10.17
N THR A 149 24.39 7.39 -8.88
CA THR A 149 24.78 8.48 -7.98
C THR A 149 25.48 7.93 -6.75
N TYR A 150 26.33 8.76 -6.16
CA TYR A 150 27.16 8.41 -5.00
C TYR A 150 26.92 9.42 -3.88
N GLU A 151 26.67 8.93 -2.68
CA GLU A 151 26.51 9.76 -1.48
C GLU A 151 27.51 9.31 -0.41
N PRO A 152 28.40 10.17 0.10
CA PRO A 152 29.33 9.79 1.15
C PRO A 152 28.59 9.46 2.45
N VAL A 153 29.03 8.41 3.14
CA VAL A 153 28.57 8.09 4.50
C VAL A 153 29.64 8.54 5.48
N LEU A 154 29.27 9.44 6.37
CA LEU A 154 30.16 10.06 7.34
C LEU A 154 29.90 9.51 8.75
N ASP A 155 30.93 9.42 9.58
CA ASP A 155 30.80 9.23 11.02
C ASP A 155 30.46 10.54 11.76
N GLU A 156 30.35 10.48 13.09
CA GLU A 156 30.04 11.62 13.96
C GLU A 156 31.07 12.76 13.87
N ASP A 157 32.32 12.43 13.55
CA ASP A 157 33.42 13.39 13.40
C ASP A 157 33.50 13.97 11.97
N GLY A 158 32.61 13.55 11.06
CA GLY A 158 32.59 13.97 9.66
C GLY A 158 33.59 13.21 8.77
N THR A 159 34.17 12.12 9.25
CA THR A 159 35.09 11.26 8.49
C THR A 159 34.30 10.31 7.60
N THR A 160 34.69 10.17 6.34
CA THR A 160 34.03 9.25 5.41
C THR A 160 34.36 7.79 5.75
N LEU A 161 33.33 7.01 6.10
CA LEU A 161 33.40 5.57 6.33
C LEU A 161 33.18 4.76 5.05
N GLY A 162 32.48 5.34 4.09
CA GLY A 162 32.01 4.67 2.88
C GLY A 162 31.14 5.57 2.02
N ARG A 163 30.35 4.96 1.14
CA ARG A 163 29.36 5.67 0.32
C ARG A 163 28.17 4.79 -0.01
N LEU A 164 27.03 5.41 -0.25
CA LEU A 164 25.85 4.80 -0.86
C LEU A 164 25.96 4.94 -2.37
N VAL A 165 25.67 3.85 -3.08
CA VAL A 165 25.60 3.84 -4.54
C VAL A 165 24.15 3.60 -4.93
N ARG A 166 23.51 4.59 -5.55
CA ARG A 166 22.13 4.46 -6.04
C ARG A 166 22.13 4.32 -7.55
N ARG A 167 21.58 3.23 -8.04
CA ARG A 167 21.41 2.93 -9.46
C ARG A 167 19.92 2.93 -9.79
N ARG A 168 19.54 3.66 -10.84
CA ARG A 168 18.23 3.50 -11.47
C ARG A 168 18.42 2.92 -12.85
N GLU A 169 17.49 2.07 -13.25
CA GLU A 169 17.41 1.58 -14.62
C GLU A 169 16.65 2.56 -15.52
N ARG A 170 16.66 2.31 -16.83
CA ARG A 170 15.86 3.10 -17.77
C ARG A 170 14.37 2.91 -17.51
N LEU A 171 13.59 3.98 -17.52
CA LEU A 171 12.14 3.93 -17.58
C LEU A 171 11.64 4.94 -18.60
N SER A 172 10.91 4.47 -19.60
CA SER A 172 10.30 5.32 -20.63
C SER A 172 8.79 5.15 -20.59
N GLY A 173 8.05 6.23 -20.84
CA GLY A 173 6.60 6.20 -20.80
C GLY A 173 5.94 7.26 -21.67
N GLU A 174 4.63 7.12 -21.81
CA GLU A 174 3.80 8.01 -22.61
C GLU A 174 2.46 8.27 -21.95
N LEU A 175 2.10 9.55 -21.83
CA LEU A 175 0.83 10.02 -21.29
C LEU A 175 -0.02 10.61 -22.42
N ARG A 176 -1.20 10.06 -22.67
CA ARG A 176 -2.08 10.44 -23.78
C ARG A 176 -3.44 10.94 -23.27
N PRO A 177 -3.64 12.27 -23.15
CA PRO A 177 -4.94 12.85 -22.86
C PRO A 177 -5.76 13.07 -24.15
N GLN A 178 -7.06 12.83 -24.06
CA GLN A 178 -8.04 13.02 -25.12
C GLN A 178 -9.36 13.50 -24.52
N ILE A 179 -10.03 14.44 -25.18
CA ILE A 179 -11.37 14.90 -24.79
C ILE A 179 -12.37 14.70 -25.93
N GLU A 180 -13.57 14.26 -25.58
CA GLU A 180 -14.70 14.08 -26.50
C GLU A 180 -15.93 14.76 -25.90
N GLU A 181 -16.61 15.62 -26.66
CA GLU A 181 -17.90 16.18 -26.25
C GLU A 181 -18.99 15.13 -26.44
N LEU A 182 -19.77 14.86 -25.38
CA LEU A 182 -20.82 13.85 -25.44
C LEU A 182 -22.13 14.45 -25.98
N PRO A 183 -22.92 13.68 -26.74
CA PRO A 183 -24.21 14.13 -27.22
C PRO A 183 -25.18 14.31 -26.05
N GLY A 184 -25.90 15.44 -26.01
CA GLY A 184 -26.91 15.67 -24.99
C GLY A 184 -27.34 17.12 -24.85
N PRO A 185 -28.31 17.40 -23.96
CA PRO A 185 -28.76 18.76 -23.67
C PRO A 185 -27.79 19.53 -22.75
N TYR A 186 -26.86 18.85 -22.09
CA TYR A 186 -25.84 19.43 -21.22
C TYR A 186 -24.49 19.42 -21.92
N ARG A 187 -23.70 20.48 -21.72
CA ARG A 187 -22.33 20.58 -22.25
C ARG A 187 -21.39 19.79 -21.35
N VAL A 188 -21.30 18.49 -21.61
CA VAL A 188 -20.42 17.57 -20.89
C VAL A 188 -19.41 16.95 -21.86
N SER A 189 -18.19 16.76 -21.41
CA SER A 189 -17.14 16.10 -22.16
C SER A 189 -16.58 14.94 -21.35
N ARG A 190 -16.22 13.87 -22.05
CA ARG A 190 -15.45 12.77 -21.50
C ARG A 190 -13.96 13.05 -21.71
N LEU A 191 -13.21 13.11 -20.62
CA LEU A 191 -11.76 13.12 -20.63
C LEU A 191 -11.26 11.69 -20.46
N THR A 192 -10.47 11.24 -21.43
CA THR A 192 -9.70 9.99 -21.36
C THR A 192 -8.23 10.33 -21.17
N VAL A 193 -7.57 9.76 -20.17
CA VAL A 193 -6.11 9.84 -20.01
C VAL A 193 -5.56 8.42 -19.92
N THR A 194 -4.65 8.06 -20.84
CA THR A 194 -3.95 6.76 -20.77
C THR A 194 -2.49 6.96 -20.42
N VAL A 195 -1.97 6.12 -19.52
CA VAL A 195 -0.57 6.08 -19.12
C VAL A 195 0.02 4.77 -19.63
N HIS A 196 1.13 4.84 -20.37
CA HIS A 196 1.79 3.68 -20.95
C HIS A 196 3.21 3.59 -20.39
N ASN A 197 3.60 2.44 -19.86
CA ASN A 197 5.00 2.08 -19.77
C ASN A 197 5.45 1.60 -21.16
N THR A 198 6.43 2.29 -21.72
CA THR A 198 6.96 2.04 -23.07
C THR A 198 8.42 1.62 -23.03
N THR A 199 8.91 1.15 -21.88
CA THR A 199 10.30 0.72 -21.72
C THR A 199 10.56 -0.52 -22.57
N GLU A 200 11.42 -0.38 -23.57
CA GLU A 200 11.90 -1.48 -24.41
C GLU A 200 13.09 -2.19 -23.73
N ASP A 201 13.43 -3.39 -24.19
CA ASP A 201 14.58 -4.20 -23.73
C ASP A 201 14.56 -4.69 -22.26
N ALA A 202 13.50 -4.42 -21.50
CA ALA A 202 13.27 -4.99 -20.17
C ALA A 202 12.46 -6.30 -20.27
N GLY A 203 13.03 -7.35 -20.85
CA GLY A 203 12.34 -8.64 -21.05
C GLY A 203 12.33 -9.57 -19.80
N PRO A 204 11.61 -10.70 -19.85
CA PRO A 204 11.54 -11.70 -18.77
C PRO A 204 12.90 -12.29 -18.35
N GLU A 205 13.89 -12.22 -19.24
CA GLU A 205 15.26 -12.70 -18.99
C GLU A 205 16.02 -11.85 -17.97
N SER A 206 15.49 -10.67 -17.59
CA SER A 206 16.10 -9.72 -16.67
C SER A 206 15.97 -10.07 -15.17
N GLY A 207 15.72 -11.34 -14.81
CA GLY A 207 15.80 -11.78 -13.41
C GLY A 207 14.48 -11.81 -12.64
N GLY A 208 13.38 -12.20 -13.28
CA GLY A 208 12.08 -12.33 -12.59
C GLY A 208 11.41 -10.98 -12.31
N ARG A 209 10.32 -11.01 -11.54
CA ARG A 209 9.48 -9.82 -11.26
C ARG A 209 10.28 -8.64 -10.70
N GLU A 210 11.28 -8.88 -9.86
CA GLU A 210 12.16 -7.83 -9.31
C GLU A 210 12.89 -7.06 -10.43
N GLY A 211 13.36 -7.76 -11.46
CA GLY A 211 13.94 -7.14 -12.65
C GLY A 211 12.95 -6.28 -13.42
N ALA A 212 11.67 -6.69 -13.49
CA ALA A 212 10.60 -5.89 -14.11
C ALA A 212 10.36 -4.59 -13.35
N LEU A 213 10.33 -4.65 -12.01
CA LEU A 213 10.03 -3.50 -11.15
C LEU A 213 11.05 -2.36 -11.30
N ALA A 214 12.32 -2.66 -11.61
CA ALA A 214 13.34 -1.65 -11.89
C ALA A 214 13.00 -0.74 -13.10
N HIS A 215 12.17 -1.24 -14.01
CA HIS A 215 11.71 -0.56 -15.22
C HIS A 215 10.23 -0.18 -15.17
N SER A 216 9.58 -0.29 -14.01
CA SER A 216 8.13 -0.12 -13.84
C SER A 216 7.77 1.21 -13.20
N MET A 217 6.57 1.71 -13.52
CA MET A 217 5.92 2.77 -12.74
C MET A 217 5.13 2.11 -11.62
N ILE A 218 5.39 2.45 -10.36
CA ILE A 218 4.75 1.81 -9.20
C ILE A 218 3.86 2.82 -8.47
N GLY A 219 2.66 2.41 -8.04
CA GLY A 219 1.72 3.34 -7.41
C GLY A 219 1.23 4.42 -8.38
N THR A 220 1.07 4.07 -9.65
CA THR A 220 0.74 5.02 -10.72
C THR A 220 -0.62 5.67 -10.45
N HIS A 221 -0.65 7.01 -10.40
CA HIS A 221 -1.88 7.78 -10.25
C HIS A 221 -1.82 9.10 -11.02
N LEU A 222 -2.99 9.67 -11.27
CA LEU A 222 -3.14 10.95 -11.97
C LEU A 222 -3.85 11.95 -11.07
N LEU A 223 -3.26 13.12 -10.90
CA LEU A 223 -3.93 14.31 -10.40
C LEU A 223 -4.38 15.16 -11.59
N LEU A 224 -5.68 15.37 -11.73
CA LEU A 224 -6.30 16.09 -12.82
C LEU A 224 -6.95 17.36 -12.29
N GLY A 225 -6.77 18.48 -12.99
CA GLY A 225 -7.32 19.77 -12.63
C GLY A 225 -7.84 20.50 -13.86
N VAL A 226 -9.04 21.10 -13.74
CA VAL A 226 -9.68 21.89 -14.79
C VAL A 226 -10.12 23.25 -14.24
N PRO A 227 -9.19 24.21 -14.08
CA PRO A 227 -9.49 25.48 -13.42
C PRO A 227 -10.63 26.23 -14.13
N GLY A 228 -11.67 26.56 -13.37
CA GLY A 228 -12.86 27.24 -13.88
C GLY A 228 -13.98 26.30 -14.34
N GLY A 229 -13.64 25.04 -14.61
CA GLY A 229 -14.56 23.97 -14.98
C GLY A 229 -14.89 23.10 -13.77
N ARG A 230 -15.51 21.96 -14.03
CA ARG A 230 -15.73 20.95 -12.99
C ARG A 230 -15.81 19.55 -13.55
N PHE A 231 -15.28 18.59 -12.82
CA PHE A 231 -15.54 17.18 -12.96
C PHE A 231 -16.89 16.82 -12.36
N LEU A 232 -17.47 15.71 -12.82
CA LEU A 232 -18.62 15.09 -12.18
C LEU A 232 -18.14 13.93 -11.32
N SER A 233 -18.83 13.70 -10.20
CA SER A 233 -18.64 12.50 -9.39
C SER A 233 -18.83 11.24 -10.23
N MET A 234 -17.90 10.29 -10.10
CA MET A 234 -18.00 8.99 -10.76
C MET A 234 -18.77 7.96 -9.92
N THR A 235 -19.02 8.27 -8.65
CA THR A 235 -19.71 7.40 -7.68
C THR A 235 -21.15 7.85 -7.41
N ASP A 236 -21.38 9.16 -7.29
CA ASP A 236 -22.70 9.78 -7.13
C ASP A 236 -22.94 10.91 -8.17
N PRO A 237 -22.96 10.59 -9.48
CA PRO A 237 -23.26 11.58 -10.50
C PRO A 237 -24.71 12.07 -10.45
N PRO A 238 -24.99 13.31 -10.91
CA PRO A 238 -26.36 13.76 -11.09
C PRO A 238 -27.14 12.83 -12.03
N GLU A 239 -28.44 12.68 -11.81
CA GLU A 239 -29.31 11.71 -12.52
C GLU A 239 -29.15 11.74 -14.05
N TRP A 240 -28.97 12.93 -14.63
CA TRP A 240 -28.82 13.08 -16.08
C TRP A 240 -27.48 12.53 -16.62
N ALA A 241 -26.44 12.47 -15.79
CA ALA A 241 -25.10 12.03 -16.16
C ALA A 241 -24.86 10.54 -15.86
N ARG A 242 -25.73 9.88 -15.08
CA ARG A 242 -25.62 8.45 -14.72
C ARG A 242 -25.36 7.53 -15.92
N PRO A 243 -26.05 7.66 -17.07
CA PRO A 243 -25.76 6.82 -18.23
C PRO A 243 -24.34 7.04 -18.78
N ALA A 244 -23.91 8.30 -18.87
CA ALA A 244 -22.59 8.65 -19.37
C ALA A 244 -21.46 8.18 -18.43
N VAL A 245 -21.67 8.22 -17.11
CA VAL A 245 -20.73 7.66 -16.13
C VAL A 245 -20.68 6.13 -16.21
N ALA A 246 -21.83 5.47 -16.38
CA ALA A 246 -21.88 4.02 -16.54
C ALA A 246 -21.18 3.52 -17.82
N ASP A 247 -21.12 4.36 -18.86
CA ASP A 247 -20.40 4.09 -20.10
C ASP A 247 -18.89 4.36 -19.98
N CYS A 248 -18.41 4.97 -18.89
CA CYS A 248 -16.99 5.20 -18.68
C CYS A 248 -16.23 3.90 -18.34
N HIS A 249 -15.05 3.75 -18.93
CA HIS A 249 -14.16 2.61 -18.69
C HIS A 249 -12.86 3.02 -18.00
N ASN A 250 -12.66 2.51 -16.78
CA ASN A 250 -11.48 2.77 -15.97
C ASN A 250 -10.70 1.47 -15.74
N ASP A 251 -9.47 1.42 -16.22
CA ASP A 251 -8.59 0.25 -16.12
C ASP A 251 -7.47 0.53 -15.12
N HIS A 252 -7.39 -0.30 -14.08
CA HIS A 252 -6.37 -0.21 -13.01
C HIS A 252 -6.35 1.14 -12.30
N THR A 253 -7.52 1.79 -12.22
CA THR A 253 -7.65 3.10 -11.59
C THR A 253 -9.08 3.38 -11.13
N TRP A 254 -9.21 4.34 -10.21
CA TRP A 254 -10.44 4.75 -9.57
C TRP A 254 -10.47 6.30 -9.48
N PRO A 255 -11.12 6.98 -10.44
CA PRO A 255 -11.26 8.42 -10.43
C PRO A 255 -12.28 8.90 -9.40
N VAL A 256 -11.85 9.80 -8.51
CA VAL A 256 -12.68 10.44 -7.48
C VAL A 256 -12.47 11.95 -7.45
N LEU A 257 -13.50 12.70 -7.09
CA LEU A 257 -13.35 14.13 -6.82
C LEU A 257 -12.36 14.31 -5.66
N ALA A 258 -11.52 15.34 -5.74
CA ALA A 258 -10.50 15.61 -4.73
C ALA A 258 -10.40 17.10 -4.41
N GLY A 259 -9.75 17.45 -3.31
CA GLY A 259 -9.69 18.82 -2.81
C GLY A 259 -10.65 19.08 -1.65
N THR A 260 -10.38 20.17 -0.93
CA THR A 260 -11.18 20.62 0.22
C THR A 260 -12.48 21.29 -0.22
N ASP A 261 -13.40 21.46 0.73
CA ASP A 261 -14.61 22.30 0.58
C ASP A 261 -15.55 21.89 -0.57
N GLY A 262 -15.56 20.61 -0.95
CA GLY A 262 -16.42 20.10 -2.02
C GLY A 262 -16.05 20.62 -3.41
N ARG A 263 -14.77 20.97 -3.64
CA ARG A 263 -14.30 21.45 -4.94
C ARG A 263 -14.45 20.39 -6.03
N GLU A 264 -15.11 20.78 -7.12
CA GLU A 264 -15.34 19.89 -8.25
C GLU A 264 -14.29 20.07 -9.37
N ASP A 265 -13.30 20.96 -9.23
CA ASP A 265 -12.31 21.27 -10.28
C ASP A 265 -11.04 20.41 -10.23
N ILE A 266 -10.96 19.46 -9.27
CA ILE A 266 -9.85 18.52 -9.12
C ILE A 266 -10.37 17.09 -9.00
N MET A 267 -9.65 16.17 -9.64
CA MET A 267 -9.90 14.74 -9.59
C MET A 267 -8.60 13.98 -9.33
N LEU A 268 -8.66 12.97 -8.47
CA LEU A 268 -7.59 12.01 -8.25
C LEU A 268 -7.99 10.68 -8.87
N SER A 269 -7.22 10.20 -9.85
CA SER A 269 -7.32 8.84 -10.39
C SER A 269 -6.38 7.94 -9.61
N SER A 270 -6.93 7.28 -8.59
CA SER A 270 -6.19 6.47 -7.62
C SER A 270 -6.02 5.02 -8.10
N PRO A 271 -4.94 4.30 -7.75
CA PRO A 271 -4.82 2.86 -8.00
C PRO A 271 -5.64 2.01 -7.01
N ILE A 272 -6.19 2.63 -5.97
CA ILE A 272 -7.07 2.00 -4.97
C ILE A 272 -8.44 2.70 -4.93
N ILE A 273 -9.45 2.00 -4.43
CA ILE A 273 -10.80 2.54 -4.29
C ILE A 273 -10.82 3.58 -3.17
N LEU A 274 -11.37 4.75 -3.47
CA LEU A 274 -11.58 5.85 -2.54
C LEU A 274 -13.01 6.38 -2.70
N GLU A 275 -13.49 7.09 -1.69
CA GLU A 275 -14.69 7.94 -1.82
C GLU A 275 -14.33 9.30 -2.44
N ASP A 276 -15.35 10.03 -2.88
CA ASP A 276 -15.17 11.42 -3.30
C ASP A 276 -14.78 12.31 -2.12
N HIS A 277 -13.90 13.27 -2.40
CA HIS A 277 -13.26 14.14 -1.41
C HIS A 277 -12.58 13.33 -0.30
N PRO A 278 -11.66 12.40 -0.64
CA PRO A 278 -10.96 11.63 0.37
C PRO A 278 -10.18 12.58 1.28
N VAL A 279 -10.23 12.31 2.58
CA VAL A 279 -9.54 13.10 3.61
C VAL A 279 -8.58 12.20 4.40
N LEU A 280 -7.40 12.74 4.70
CA LEU A 280 -6.54 12.14 5.71
C LEU A 280 -7.13 12.42 7.09
N ALA A 281 -6.95 11.50 8.04
CA ALA A 281 -7.45 11.68 9.40
C ALA A 281 -6.71 12.80 10.14
N ASP A 282 -7.45 13.75 10.72
CA ASP A 282 -6.91 14.90 11.47
C ASP A 282 -6.10 14.50 12.71
N GLU A 283 -6.36 13.31 13.25
CA GLU A 283 -5.66 12.77 14.40
C GLU A 283 -4.32 12.10 14.06
N SER A 284 -4.05 11.82 12.78
CA SER A 284 -2.82 11.15 12.37
C SER A 284 -1.61 12.09 12.59
N PRO A 285 -0.59 11.68 13.38
CA PRO A 285 0.54 12.54 13.72
C PRO A 285 1.53 12.70 12.55
N GLY A 286 1.36 11.93 11.48
CA GLY A 286 2.21 11.90 10.30
C GLY A 286 1.98 10.61 9.49
N PRO A 287 2.57 10.50 8.29
CA PRO A 287 2.39 9.32 7.46
C PRO A 287 3.11 8.11 8.08
N LEU A 288 2.34 7.16 8.62
CA LEU A 288 2.84 5.84 9.03
C LEU A 288 2.88 4.85 7.86
N TYR A 289 2.51 5.31 6.65
CA TYR A 289 2.55 4.58 5.38
C TYR A 289 1.75 3.26 5.36
N ASP A 290 0.70 3.22 6.17
CA ASP A 290 -0.34 2.18 6.22
C ASP A 290 -1.68 2.89 6.43
N ALA A 291 -2.40 3.11 5.33
CA ALA A 291 -3.45 4.14 5.25
C ALA A 291 -4.82 3.68 5.75
N THR A 292 -4.93 2.80 6.76
CA THR A 292 -6.23 2.46 7.36
C THR A 292 -6.17 2.11 8.85
N GLU A 293 -6.41 3.12 9.69
CA GLU A 293 -7.07 2.94 11.00
C GLU A 293 -6.25 2.33 12.15
N ILE A 294 -4.97 2.03 11.93
CA ILE A 294 -4.13 1.35 12.92
C ILE A 294 -2.95 2.17 13.47
N ASP A 295 -2.99 3.50 13.33
CA ASP A 295 -1.92 4.42 13.77
C ASP A 295 -1.49 4.19 15.23
N GLU A 296 -2.44 3.94 16.14
CA GLU A 296 -2.14 3.66 17.54
C GLU A 296 -1.32 2.38 17.70
N ILE A 297 -1.79 1.26 17.13
CA ILE A 297 -1.09 -0.03 17.27
C ILE A 297 0.24 -0.01 16.54
N LEU A 298 0.36 0.68 15.40
CA LEU A 298 1.64 0.87 14.72
C LEU A 298 2.60 1.69 15.57
N SER A 299 2.13 2.78 16.18
CA SER A 299 2.96 3.61 17.07
C SER A 299 3.43 2.81 18.29
N LEU A 300 2.52 2.07 18.95
CA LEU A 300 2.85 1.22 20.10
C LEU A 300 3.84 0.12 19.75
N ARG A 301 3.64 -0.57 18.62
CA ARG A 301 4.55 -1.62 18.16
C ARG A 301 5.92 -1.07 17.75
N THR A 302 5.95 0.11 17.14
CA THR A 302 7.19 0.81 16.78
C THR A 302 7.97 1.22 18.02
N ALA A 303 7.28 1.72 19.06
CA ALA A 303 7.90 2.07 20.33
C ALA A 303 8.56 0.84 21.01
N ALA A 304 7.99 -0.35 20.82
CA ALA A 304 8.47 -1.62 21.36
C ALA A 304 9.64 -2.25 20.57
N LEU A 305 10.03 -1.70 19.42
CA LEU A 305 11.22 -2.14 18.69
C LEU A 305 12.47 -1.95 19.57
N THR A 306 13.41 -2.89 19.49
CA THR A 306 14.70 -2.76 20.18
C THR A 306 15.53 -1.64 19.59
N ASP A 307 16.52 -1.13 20.33
CA ASP A 307 17.44 -0.10 19.82
C ASP A 307 18.13 -0.54 18.53
N GLN A 308 18.51 -1.83 18.42
CA GLN A 308 19.08 -2.40 17.21
C GLN A 308 18.12 -2.29 16.02
N GLU A 309 16.86 -2.66 16.22
CA GLU A 309 15.83 -2.65 15.18
C GLU A 309 15.50 -1.23 14.74
N LYS A 310 15.44 -0.28 15.69
CA LYS A 310 15.26 1.14 15.38
C LYS A 310 16.43 1.70 14.57
N ARG A 311 17.68 1.33 14.90
CA ARG A 311 18.87 1.73 14.11
C ARG A 311 18.86 1.15 12.70
N GLU A 312 18.44 -0.09 12.54
CA GLU A 312 18.28 -0.71 11.22
C GLU A 312 17.17 -0.03 10.40
N ALA A 313 16.03 0.29 11.03
CA ALA A 313 14.93 1.00 10.38
C ALA A 313 15.37 2.40 9.90
N ARG A 314 16.06 3.17 10.75
CA ARG A 314 16.65 4.46 10.38
C ARG A 314 17.63 4.37 9.21
N GLY A 315 18.37 3.26 9.09
CA GLY A 315 19.29 3.03 7.98
C GLY A 315 18.65 2.39 6.74
N THR A 316 17.37 2.01 6.81
CA THR A 316 16.63 1.40 5.68
C THR A 316 16.18 2.47 4.68
N ASP A 317 15.46 3.50 5.13
CA ASP A 317 14.99 4.59 4.26
C ASP A 317 14.81 5.87 5.07
N VAL A 318 14.86 7.03 4.42
CA VAL A 318 14.58 8.32 5.08
C VAL A 318 13.16 8.32 5.66
N ARG A 319 12.18 7.77 4.94
CA ARG A 319 10.79 7.67 5.42
C ARG A 319 10.65 6.75 6.62
N ALA A 320 11.40 5.65 6.64
CA ALA A 320 11.45 4.76 7.80
C ALA A 320 12.05 5.49 9.02
N SER A 321 13.14 6.25 8.82
CA SER A 321 13.74 7.08 9.87
C SER A 321 12.74 8.08 10.43
N GLU A 322 12.01 8.79 9.57
CA GLU A 322 11.00 9.76 9.97
C GLU A 322 9.90 9.12 10.83
N VAL A 323 9.46 7.90 10.51
CA VAL A 323 8.48 7.15 11.33
C VAL A 323 9.06 6.80 12.71
N ILE A 324 10.30 6.30 12.77
CA ILE A 324 10.93 5.98 14.07
C ILE A 324 11.08 7.26 14.90
N ASP A 325 11.53 8.35 14.31
CA ASP A 325 11.76 9.61 15.02
C ASP A 325 10.44 10.26 15.46
N LEU A 326 9.39 10.17 14.65
CA LEU A 326 8.03 10.59 15.01
C LEU A 326 7.53 9.85 16.25
N VAL A 327 7.67 8.52 16.28
CA VAL A 327 7.21 7.69 17.41
C VAL A 327 8.06 7.91 18.66
N ASP A 328 9.39 7.97 18.54
CA ASP A 328 10.31 8.16 19.67
C ASP A 328 10.13 9.53 20.34
N THR A 329 9.65 10.53 19.60
CA THR A 329 9.44 11.90 20.11
C THR A 329 7.97 12.24 20.37
N MET A 330 7.05 11.27 20.19
CA MET A 330 5.62 11.51 20.27
C MET A 330 5.19 11.94 21.69
N PRO A 331 4.53 13.10 21.86
CA PRO A 331 4.01 13.51 23.15
C PRO A 331 2.88 12.59 23.64
N GLU A 332 2.79 12.38 24.95
CA GLU A 332 1.75 11.53 25.57
C GLU A 332 0.32 12.00 25.20
N ALA A 333 0.08 13.32 25.14
CA ALA A 333 -1.20 13.89 24.72
C ALA A 333 -1.58 13.56 23.26
N VAL A 334 -0.60 13.29 22.39
CA VAL A 334 -0.86 12.85 20.99
C VAL A 334 -1.20 11.36 20.98
N MET A 335 -0.49 10.54 21.77
CA MET A 335 -0.84 9.13 21.97
C MET A 335 -2.25 8.95 22.55
N GLU A 336 -2.65 9.78 23.52
CA GLU A 336 -3.99 9.77 24.09
C GLU A 336 -5.09 10.10 23.07
N ARG A 337 -4.80 10.95 22.08
CA ARG A 337 -5.74 11.27 20.98
C ARG A 337 -5.95 10.10 20.02
N LEU A 338 -4.93 9.26 19.87
CA LEU A 338 -5.03 8.04 19.06
C LEU A 338 -5.88 6.96 19.77
N HIS A 339 -5.89 6.98 21.12
CA HIS A 339 -6.63 6.02 21.93
C HIS A 339 -8.15 6.21 21.86
N GLY A 340 -8.88 5.18 21.43
CA GLY A 340 -10.34 5.15 21.52
C GLY A 340 -11.10 6.06 20.54
N ALA A 341 -10.45 6.54 19.47
CA ALA A 341 -11.12 7.22 18.37
C ALA A 341 -11.98 6.24 17.55
N ILE A 342 -13.17 5.89 18.07
CA ILE A 342 -14.14 5.06 17.36
C ILE A 342 -14.84 5.92 16.31
N ARG A 343 -14.34 5.89 15.07
CA ARG A 343 -14.84 6.68 13.93
C ARG A 343 -16.34 6.45 13.68
N GLY A 344 -16.79 5.19 13.76
CA GLY A 344 -18.21 4.84 13.59
C GLY A 344 -19.17 5.36 14.67
N LEU A 345 -18.68 5.82 15.83
CA LEU A 345 -19.56 6.39 16.86
C LEU A 345 -19.87 7.87 16.59
N ARG A 346 -18.96 8.62 15.94
CA ARG A 346 -19.15 10.04 15.59
C ARG A 346 -20.31 10.24 14.60
N GLU A 347 -20.41 9.35 13.59
CA GLU A 347 -21.54 9.31 12.64
C GLU A 347 -22.88 9.02 13.32
N VAL A 348 -22.88 8.32 14.44
CA VAL A 348 -24.08 7.96 15.21
C VAL A 348 -24.47 9.05 16.22
N THR A 349 -23.52 9.88 16.67
CA THR A 349 -23.75 10.93 17.69
C THR A 349 -24.29 12.26 17.16
N GLY A 350 -24.45 12.44 15.85
CA GLY A 350 -25.36 13.45 15.29
C GLY A 350 -24.82 14.89 15.15
N GLU A 351 -23.66 15.07 14.51
CA GLU A 351 -23.41 16.29 13.72
C GLU A 351 -23.55 15.92 12.23
N GLU A 352 -24.79 15.91 11.73
CA GLU A 352 -25.09 15.58 10.32
C GLU A 352 -24.88 16.78 9.38
N PRO A 353 -24.40 16.55 8.14
CA PRO A 353 -25.04 17.05 6.94
C PRO A 353 -26.07 16.02 6.46
N ALA A 354 -27.27 16.50 6.18
CA ALA A 354 -28.41 15.69 5.76
C ALA A 354 -28.15 14.95 4.45
N GLY A 355 -28.36 13.63 4.44
CA GLY A 355 -28.34 12.84 3.19
C GLY A 355 -28.02 11.36 3.39
N ARG A 356 -28.70 10.67 4.31
CA ARG A 356 -28.46 9.23 4.52
C ARG A 356 -29.03 8.41 3.35
N ALA A 357 -28.14 7.80 2.57
CA ALA A 357 -28.49 6.75 1.62
C ALA A 357 -29.16 5.55 2.34
N PRO A 358 -30.07 4.80 1.68
CA PRO A 358 -30.65 3.61 2.27
C PRO A 358 -29.56 2.57 2.56
N ALA A 359 -29.76 1.80 3.64
CA ALA A 359 -28.86 0.72 4.01
C ALA A 359 -28.65 -0.25 2.83
N PRO A 360 -27.44 -0.76 2.59
CA PRO A 360 -27.21 -1.75 1.55
C PRO A 360 -28.08 -2.98 1.81
N GLU A 361 -28.94 -3.31 0.84
CA GLU A 361 -29.67 -4.56 0.86
C GLU A 361 -28.73 -5.72 0.51
N ALA A 362 -28.78 -6.77 1.34
CA ALA A 362 -27.99 -7.99 1.32
C ALA A 362 -26.48 -7.80 1.56
N GLY A 363 -26.03 -8.20 2.75
CA GLY A 363 -24.61 -8.34 3.06
C GLY A 363 -23.92 -9.30 2.07
N LEU A 364 -22.61 -9.13 1.92
CA LEU A 364 -21.75 -10.01 1.13
C LEU A 364 -22.08 -11.47 1.42
N SER A 365 -22.54 -12.20 0.40
CA SER A 365 -22.66 -13.65 0.45
C SER A 365 -21.25 -14.21 0.59
N LEU A 366 -20.93 -14.75 1.77
CA LEU A 366 -19.69 -15.51 1.96
C LEU A 366 -19.71 -16.73 1.01
N PRO A 367 -18.55 -17.14 0.45
CA PRO A 367 -18.48 -18.35 -0.35
C PRO A 367 -19.02 -19.56 0.41
N ASP A 368 -19.99 -20.27 -0.15
CA ASP A 368 -20.50 -21.51 0.42
C ASP A 368 -19.45 -22.62 0.30
N GLY A 369 -18.89 -23.06 1.43
CA GLY A 369 -17.96 -24.17 1.48
C GLY A 369 -17.64 -24.59 2.91
N ALA A 370 -17.73 -25.88 3.22
CA ALA A 370 -17.40 -26.44 4.53
C ALA A 370 -15.87 -26.60 4.76
N GLY A 371 -15.05 -25.66 4.28
CA GLY A 371 -13.60 -25.80 4.34
C GLY A 371 -12.88 -24.50 4.05
N HIS A 372 -12.22 -24.00 5.10
CA HIS A 372 -11.15 -22.99 5.14
C HIS A 372 -11.38 -21.61 4.50
N PRO A 373 -10.87 -20.52 5.13
CA PRO A 373 -10.98 -19.15 4.61
C PRO A 373 -10.35 -18.96 3.23
N TRP A 374 -10.82 -17.96 2.49
CA TRP A 374 -10.28 -17.55 1.18
C TRP A 374 -8.81 -17.08 1.19
N TRP A 375 -8.24 -16.83 2.36
CA TRP A 375 -6.86 -16.40 2.57
C TRP A 375 -5.94 -17.53 3.05
N ASP A 376 -6.41 -18.78 3.10
CA ASP A 376 -5.61 -19.92 3.56
C ASP A 376 -4.40 -20.15 2.64
N PRO A 377 -3.15 -20.06 3.15
CA PRO A 377 -1.94 -20.31 2.37
C PRO A 377 -1.93 -21.67 1.68
N ALA A 378 -2.61 -22.70 2.23
CA ALA A 378 -2.69 -24.02 1.60
C ALA A 378 -3.47 -24.03 0.26
N GLN A 379 -4.16 -22.93 -0.10
CA GLN A 379 -4.76 -22.74 -1.43
C GLN A 379 -3.77 -22.14 -2.44
N ASP A 380 -2.60 -21.66 -2.00
CA ASP A 380 -1.52 -21.22 -2.88
C ASP A 380 -0.77 -22.43 -3.44
N ALA A 381 -0.57 -22.45 -4.76
CA ALA A 381 0.14 -23.53 -5.45
C ALA A 381 1.62 -23.60 -5.05
N ASP A 382 2.18 -22.50 -4.54
CA ASP A 382 3.57 -22.37 -4.11
C ASP A 382 3.74 -22.45 -2.58
N ALA A 383 2.70 -22.83 -1.84
CA ALA A 383 2.72 -22.94 -0.39
C ALA A 383 3.73 -23.99 0.12
N ILE A 384 4.34 -23.69 1.26
CA ILE A 384 5.19 -24.66 1.99
C ILE A 384 4.31 -25.84 2.41
N ASP A 385 4.75 -27.07 2.13
CA ASP A 385 4.06 -28.29 2.56
C ASP A 385 4.04 -28.35 4.09
N VAL A 386 2.90 -28.01 4.69
CA VAL A 386 2.71 -28.02 6.14
C VAL A 386 2.29 -29.43 6.56
N PRO A 387 3.00 -30.08 7.50
CA PRO A 387 2.60 -31.40 7.95
C PRO A 387 1.23 -31.34 8.62
N ALA A 388 0.36 -32.29 8.29
CA ALA A 388 -1.00 -32.38 8.86
C ALA A 388 -1.02 -32.58 10.40
N THR A 389 0.11 -32.97 10.98
CA THR A 389 0.31 -33.18 12.42
C THR A 389 1.70 -32.72 12.84
N VAL A 390 1.82 -32.17 14.05
CA VAL A 390 3.09 -31.88 14.73
C VAL A 390 3.25 -32.76 15.97
N THR A 391 4.47 -33.18 16.29
CA THR A 391 4.72 -33.99 17.50
C THR A 391 4.92 -33.08 18.71
N ILE A 392 4.07 -33.19 19.72
CA ILE A 392 4.13 -32.43 20.97
C ILE A 392 4.12 -33.43 22.13
N ASP A 393 5.11 -33.35 23.03
CA ASP A 393 5.28 -34.30 24.14
C ASP A 393 5.23 -35.80 23.73
N GLY A 394 5.63 -36.09 22.49
CA GLY A 394 5.64 -37.44 21.90
C GLY A 394 4.30 -37.88 21.29
N GLU A 395 3.29 -37.01 21.26
CA GLU A 395 1.99 -37.26 20.64
C GLU A 395 1.83 -36.50 19.33
N ALA A 396 1.22 -37.14 18.33
CA ALA A 396 0.89 -36.47 17.07
C ALA A 396 -0.37 -35.62 17.27
N VAL A 397 -0.21 -34.30 17.22
CA VAL A 397 -1.27 -33.31 17.36
C VAL A 397 -1.58 -32.72 15.99
N GLY A 398 -2.84 -32.80 15.57
CA GLY A 398 -3.33 -32.20 14.33
C GLY A 398 -4.84 -31.97 14.39
N ALA A 399 -5.49 -31.73 13.26
CA ALA A 399 -6.93 -31.46 13.20
C ALA A 399 -7.76 -32.50 13.99
N GLY A 400 -8.67 -32.02 14.86
CA GLY A 400 -9.49 -32.81 15.78
C GLY A 400 -8.81 -33.18 17.11
N SER A 401 -7.51 -32.92 17.28
CA SER A 401 -6.81 -33.20 18.54
C SER A 401 -7.25 -32.25 19.63
N ARG A 402 -7.48 -32.76 20.84
CA ARG A 402 -7.78 -31.94 22.01
C ARG A 402 -6.49 -31.55 22.72
N VAL A 403 -6.38 -30.28 23.08
CA VAL A 403 -5.19 -29.71 23.72
C VAL A 403 -5.58 -28.81 24.90
N LEU A 404 -4.68 -28.69 25.84
CA LEU A 404 -4.71 -27.69 26.91
C LEU A 404 -3.84 -26.52 26.48
N LEU A 405 -4.37 -25.30 26.53
CA LEU A 405 -3.60 -24.10 26.22
C LEU A 405 -2.68 -23.76 27.40
N THR A 406 -1.38 -23.72 27.12
CA THR A 406 -0.33 -23.37 28.09
C THR A 406 0.53 -22.22 27.56
N PRO A 407 -0.04 -21.06 27.19
CA PRO A 407 0.73 -19.91 26.74
C PRO A 407 1.76 -19.52 27.81
N GLY A 408 3.02 -19.38 27.39
CA GLY A 408 4.13 -19.12 28.28
C GLY A 408 4.20 -17.67 28.79
N ALA A 409 5.18 -17.38 29.65
CA ALA A 409 5.49 -16.01 30.09
C ALA A 409 6.31 -15.19 29.06
N ARG A 410 6.67 -15.81 27.93
CA ARG A 410 7.36 -15.16 26.80
C ARG A 410 6.39 -15.17 25.63
N ARG A 411 6.33 -14.05 24.90
CA ARG A 411 5.48 -13.88 23.69
C ARG A 411 3.96 -13.88 23.94
N SER A 412 3.52 -13.86 25.18
CA SER A 412 2.11 -13.75 25.53
C SER A 412 1.62 -12.30 25.56
N ASP A 413 0.39 -12.09 25.12
CA ASP A 413 -0.34 -10.84 25.32
C ASP A 413 -1.27 -10.93 26.55
N ALA A 414 -1.96 -9.82 26.86
CA ALA A 414 -2.86 -9.78 28.02
C ALA A 414 -4.08 -10.70 27.87
N GLN A 415 -4.46 -11.09 26.64
CA GLN A 415 -5.56 -12.01 26.37
C GLN A 415 -5.18 -13.45 26.67
N ASP A 416 -3.91 -13.84 26.44
CA ASP A 416 -3.41 -15.19 26.72
C ASP A 416 -3.55 -15.60 28.18
N ALA A 417 -3.51 -14.63 29.11
CA ALA A 417 -3.76 -14.87 30.52
C ALA A 417 -5.17 -15.47 30.80
N PHE A 418 -6.17 -15.14 29.97
CA PHE A 418 -7.52 -15.70 30.07
C PHE A 418 -7.67 -17.07 29.40
N LEU A 419 -6.68 -17.45 28.58
CA LEU A 419 -6.65 -18.70 27.83
C LEU A 419 -5.81 -19.79 28.51
N LEU A 420 -4.95 -19.42 29.47
CA LEU A 420 -4.17 -20.36 30.25
C LEU A 420 -5.05 -21.42 30.93
N GLY A 421 -4.75 -22.69 30.65
CA GLY A 421 -5.46 -23.84 31.20
C GLY A 421 -6.83 -24.10 30.57
N ARG A 422 -7.18 -23.42 29.47
CA ARG A 422 -8.40 -23.72 28.72
C ARG A 422 -8.21 -24.94 27.82
N HIS A 423 -9.27 -25.72 27.66
CA HIS A 423 -9.32 -26.78 26.67
C HIS A 423 -9.67 -26.21 25.30
N ALA A 424 -8.98 -26.71 24.29
CA ALA A 424 -9.20 -26.31 22.92
C ALA A 424 -9.12 -27.53 22.00
N THR A 425 -9.77 -27.40 20.85
CA THR A 425 -9.70 -28.38 19.76
C THR A 425 -8.89 -27.78 18.62
N VAL A 426 -7.90 -28.52 18.15
CA VAL A 426 -7.09 -28.14 16.98
C VAL A 426 -7.93 -28.29 15.72
N GLU A 427 -8.00 -27.24 14.91
CA GLU A 427 -8.68 -27.23 13.61
C GLU A 427 -7.69 -27.52 12.48
N ALA A 428 -6.47 -26.97 12.57
CA ALA A 428 -5.43 -27.18 11.58
C ALA A 428 -4.03 -26.93 12.16
N VAL A 429 -3.03 -27.50 11.48
CA VAL A 429 -1.62 -27.12 11.61
C VAL A 429 -1.30 -26.22 10.43
N VAL A 430 -0.76 -25.04 10.70
CA VAL A 430 -0.43 -24.03 9.68
C VAL A 430 1.01 -23.57 9.87
N SER A 431 1.62 -23.02 8.81
CA SER A 431 2.90 -22.31 8.90
C SER A 431 2.69 -20.83 8.63
N ASP A 432 3.41 -19.96 9.33
CA ASP A 432 3.47 -18.54 8.96
C ASP A 432 4.45 -18.28 7.80
N LEU A 433 4.54 -17.02 7.38
CA LEU A 433 5.43 -16.58 6.29
C LEU A 433 6.93 -16.69 6.63
N ASP A 434 7.27 -16.86 7.91
CA ASP A 434 8.64 -17.06 8.38
C ASP A 434 8.97 -18.58 8.49
N GLY A 435 8.01 -19.45 8.17
CA GLY A 435 8.16 -20.91 8.20
C GLY A 435 7.92 -21.54 9.57
N GLU A 436 7.43 -20.77 10.55
CA GLU A 436 7.16 -21.25 11.90
C GLU A 436 5.79 -21.95 11.96
N THR A 437 5.76 -23.13 12.58
CA THR A 437 4.54 -23.93 12.73
C THR A 437 3.65 -23.40 13.85
N HIS A 438 2.35 -23.34 13.60
CA HIS A 438 1.31 -22.94 14.53
C HIS A 438 0.13 -23.92 14.48
N LEU A 439 -0.56 -24.03 15.61
CA LEU A 439 -1.83 -24.74 15.75
C LEU A 439 -2.97 -23.74 15.74
N ALA A 440 -3.84 -23.82 14.74
CA ALA A 440 -5.13 -23.14 14.75
C ALA A 440 -6.09 -23.89 15.66
N VAL A 441 -6.61 -23.23 16.70
CA VAL A 441 -7.47 -23.85 17.71
C VAL A 441 -8.76 -23.07 17.94
N VAL A 442 -9.78 -23.79 18.38
CA VAL A 442 -11.00 -23.23 18.96
C VAL A 442 -11.12 -23.61 20.42
N VAL A 443 -11.54 -22.68 21.27
CA VAL A 443 -11.68 -22.93 22.72
C VAL A 443 -13.03 -23.62 22.96
N ASP A 444 -13.02 -24.77 23.63
CA ASP A 444 -14.19 -25.63 23.77
C ASP A 444 -15.33 -24.94 24.55
N ASP A 445 -14.98 -24.09 25.53
CA ASP A 445 -15.94 -23.39 26.39
C ASP A 445 -16.24 -21.94 25.95
N ASP A 446 -15.79 -21.49 24.78
CA ASP A 446 -16.10 -20.15 24.26
C ASP A 446 -17.47 -20.14 23.56
N PRO A 447 -18.47 -19.38 24.07
CA PRO A 447 -19.80 -19.31 23.46
C PRO A 447 -19.80 -18.78 22.02
N GLY A 448 -18.73 -18.14 21.57
CA GLY A 448 -18.54 -17.68 20.19
C GLY A 448 -17.91 -18.71 19.24
N THR A 449 -17.50 -19.88 19.71
CA THR A 449 -16.72 -20.86 18.93
C THR A 449 -17.43 -21.31 17.65
N ASP A 450 -18.73 -21.58 17.70
CA ASP A 450 -19.48 -22.04 16.51
C ASP A 450 -19.48 -21.00 15.38
N VAL A 451 -19.62 -19.72 15.74
CA VAL A 451 -19.60 -18.61 14.77
C VAL A 451 -18.18 -18.41 14.22
N ARG A 452 -17.17 -18.46 15.09
CA ARG A 452 -15.76 -18.34 14.69
C ARG A 452 -15.34 -19.46 13.75
N ARG A 453 -15.76 -20.70 14.03
CA ARG A 453 -15.50 -21.87 13.16
C ARG A 453 -16.19 -21.71 11.80
N GLN A 454 -17.44 -21.25 11.75
CA GLN A 454 -18.15 -20.96 10.49
C GLN A 454 -17.47 -19.87 9.64
N GLN A 455 -16.83 -18.89 10.29
CA GLN A 455 -16.08 -17.83 9.63
C GLN A 455 -14.61 -18.20 9.35
N GLY A 456 -14.17 -19.40 9.76
CA GLY A 456 -12.78 -19.85 9.69
C GLY A 456 -11.80 -18.95 10.46
N ARG A 457 -12.22 -18.40 11.61
CA ARG A 457 -11.38 -17.60 12.50
C ARG A 457 -10.92 -18.44 13.69
N PHE A 458 -9.62 -18.61 13.84
CA PHE A 458 -9.02 -19.44 14.89
C PHE A 458 -8.07 -18.63 15.78
N LEU A 459 -7.75 -19.17 16.95
CA LEU A 459 -6.61 -18.70 17.76
C LEU A 459 -5.37 -19.51 17.37
N TYR A 460 -4.19 -18.91 17.40
CA TYR A 460 -2.96 -19.54 16.93
C TYR A 460 -1.95 -19.66 18.07
N PHE A 461 -1.47 -20.87 18.30
CA PHE A 461 -0.48 -21.17 19.33
C PHE A 461 0.69 -21.95 18.73
N LYS A 462 1.90 -21.70 19.23
CA LYS A 462 3.05 -22.53 18.87
C LYS A 462 2.98 -23.90 19.54
N PRO A 463 3.67 -24.92 19.00
CA PRO A 463 3.70 -26.26 19.57
C PRO A 463 4.13 -26.31 21.05
N ASP A 464 4.97 -25.38 21.51
CA ASP A 464 5.41 -25.29 22.91
C ASP A 464 4.43 -24.56 23.85
N GLU A 465 3.35 -24.00 23.29
CA GLU A 465 2.30 -23.26 24.02
C GLU A 465 1.04 -24.10 24.24
N VAL A 466 1.08 -25.38 23.90
CA VAL A 466 -0.02 -26.31 24.13
C VAL A 466 0.48 -27.63 24.72
N ALA A 467 -0.38 -28.30 25.46
CA ALA A 467 -0.15 -29.66 25.93
C ALA A 467 -1.23 -30.60 25.37
N PRO A 468 -0.89 -31.76 24.77
CA PRO A 468 -1.88 -32.74 24.31
C PRO A 468 -2.77 -33.23 25.46
N LEU A 469 -4.08 -33.30 25.26
CA LEU A 469 -5.00 -33.96 26.18
C LEU A 469 -5.14 -35.41 25.78
N LYS A 470 -4.58 -36.31 26.60
CA LYS A 470 -4.83 -37.74 26.46
C LYS A 470 -6.30 -37.99 26.73
N GLU A 471 -7.02 -38.57 25.76
CA GLU A 471 -8.27 -39.25 26.07
C GLU A 471 -7.94 -40.43 26.98
N GLU A 472 -8.41 -40.40 28.23
CA GLU A 472 -8.39 -41.62 29.05
C GLU A 472 -9.25 -42.68 28.34
N PRO A 473 -8.73 -43.90 28.12
CA PRO A 473 -9.37 -44.93 27.31
C PRO A 473 -10.69 -45.48 27.90
#